data_AF-A0A2V9ISR4-F1
#
_entry.id   AF-A0A2V9ISR4-F1
#
_cell.length_a   1.000
_cell.length_b   1.000
_cell.length_c   1.000
_cell.angle_alpha   90.00
_cell.angle_beta   90.00
_cell.angle_gamma   90.00
#
_symmetry.space_group_name_H-M   'P 1'
#
loop_
_entity.id
_entity.type
_entity.pdbx_description
1 polymer ?
#
loop_
_entity_poly.entity_id
_entity_poly.type
_entity_poly.pdbx_seq_one_letter_code
_entity_poly.pdbx_strand_id
1 'polypeptide(L)'
;HNVYRARFPVIDVHNHVNDARSAGREHTPPARVVEVMDRCNIQTIVILTGEWGDRLQRVLDEMVKPYPGRFMVFAQIDWSKIDDPSFAQEMVSQIDDAVARGARGLKVLKDFGLEVRYKSGRLLALDDPRLDPIWAECGRLGIPVSIH
;
A
#
# COMPACT_ATOMS: atom_id res chain seq x y z
N HIS A 1 14.88 -23.80 -20.69
CA HIS A 1 13.68 -24.39 -20.07
C HIS A 1 12.83 -23.23 -19.56
N ASN A 2 11.52 -23.20 -19.84
CA ASN A 2 10.66 -22.10 -19.37
C ASN A 2 9.87 -22.57 -18.15
N VAL A 3 9.92 -21.80 -17.05
CA VAL A 3 9.19 -22.08 -15.82
C VAL A 3 8.01 -21.11 -15.74
N TYR A 4 6.80 -21.61 -16.01
CA TYR A 4 5.59 -20.78 -16.07
C TYR A 4 4.73 -20.82 -14.79
N ARG A 5 5.03 -21.74 -13.87
CA ARG A 5 4.25 -21.98 -12.66
C ARG A 5 5.20 -22.21 -11.48
N ALA A 6 4.95 -21.54 -10.36
CA ALA A 6 5.74 -21.76 -9.15
C ALA A 6 5.52 -23.17 -8.61
N ARG A 7 6.61 -23.86 -8.25
CA ARG A 7 6.58 -25.21 -7.68
C ARG A 7 5.77 -25.27 -6.37
N PHE A 8 5.82 -24.20 -5.58
CA PHE A 8 5.10 -24.04 -4.33
C PHE A 8 4.16 -22.83 -4.41
N PRO A 9 3.06 -22.80 -3.63
CA PRO A 9 2.19 -21.64 -3.57
C PRO A 9 2.95 -20.37 -3.15
N VAL A 10 2.71 -19.25 -3.83
CA VAL A 10 3.41 -17.98 -3.60
C VAL A 10 2.46 -16.88 -3.13
N ILE A 11 2.93 -16.02 -2.22
CA ILE A 11 2.35 -14.70 -1.97
C ILE A 11 3.23 -13.68 -2.68
N ASP A 12 2.68 -12.99 -3.68
CA ASP A 12 3.37 -11.90 -4.36
C ASP A 12 3.19 -10.62 -3.55
N VAL A 13 4.25 -10.20 -2.86
CA VAL A 13 4.22 -9.08 -1.90
C VAL A 13 4.45 -7.71 -2.54
N HIS A 14 4.66 -7.62 -3.86
CA HIS A 14 4.91 -6.36 -4.53
C HIS A 14 4.20 -6.28 -5.88
N ASN A 15 2.98 -5.73 -5.86
CA ASN A 15 2.22 -5.49 -7.08
C ASN A 15 1.53 -4.11 -7.10
N HIS A 16 1.20 -3.68 -8.31
CA HIS A 16 0.56 -2.39 -8.61
C HIS A 16 -0.69 -2.54 -9.51
N VAL A 17 -1.16 -3.78 -9.72
CA VAL A 17 -2.36 -4.06 -10.52
C VAL A 17 -3.58 -3.33 -9.95
N ASN A 18 -4.25 -2.54 -10.80
CA ASN A 18 -5.42 -1.71 -10.47
C ASN A 18 -5.29 -0.95 -9.14
N ASP A 19 -4.10 -0.44 -8.84
CA ASP A 19 -3.85 0.30 -7.61
C ASP A 19 -4.56 1.67 -7.58
N ALA A 20 -4.56 2.36 -6.44
CA ALA A 20 -5.27 3.63 -6.26
C ALA A 20 -4.76 4.74 -7.20
N ARG A 21 -3.55 4.60 -7.74
CA ARG A 21 -2.92 5.52 -8.69
C ARG A 21 -3.10 5.05 -10.14
N SER A 22 -3.89 4.02 -10.43
CA SER A 22 -4.05 3.47 -11.79
C SER A 22 -4.98 4.29 -12.70
N ALA A 23 -5.51 5.43 -12.25
CA ALA A 23 -6.28 6.32 -13.11
C ALA A 23 -5.48 6.70 -14.37
N GLY A 24 -6.03 6.40 -15.55
CA GLY A 24 -5.37 6.64 -16.84
C GLY A 24 -4.29 5.62 -17.23
N ARG A 25 -4.11 4.55 -16.45
CA ARG A 25 -3.25 3.39 -16.78
C ARG A 25 -4.09 2.22 -17.28
N GLU A 26 -3.42 1.21 -17.84
CA GLU A 26 -4.07 -0.03 -18.24
C GLU A 26 -4.78 -0.66 -17.04
N HIS A 27 -6.06 -0.97 -17.22
CA HIS A 27 -6.90 -1.63 -16.23
C HIS A 27 -7.08 -3.08 -16.63
N THR A 28 -6.84 -4.01 -15.72
CA THR A 28 -7.04 -5.44 -15.96
C THR A 28 -8.25 -5.92 -15.16
N PRO A 29 -9.29 -6.52 -15.75
CA PRO A 29 -10.41 -7.06 -14.99
C PRO A 29 -9.93 -7.96 -13.84
N PRO A 30 -10.39 -7.78 -12.59
CA PRO A 30 -9.87 -8.55 -11.44
C PRO A 30 -9.95 -10.07 -11.64
N ALA A 31 -11.01 -10.57 -12.29
CA ALA A 31 -11.16 -11.98 -12.64
C ALA A 31 -10.03 -12.48 -13.56
N ARG A 32 -9.56 -11.64 -14.49
CA ARG A 32 -8.43 -11.97 -15.36
C ARG A 32 -7.12 -12.05 -14.57
N VAL A 33 -6.95 -11.18 -13.57
CA VAL A 33 -5.80 -11.25 -12.66
C VAL A 33 -5.82 -12.57 -11.88
N VAL A 34 -6.97 -12.97 -11.35
CA VAL A 34 -7.12 -14.25 -10.64
C VAL A 34 -6.81 -15.45 -11.53
N GLU A 35 -7.26 -15.45 -12.78
CA GLU A 35 -6.90 -16.51 -13.74
C GLU A 35 -5.39 -16.64 -13.95
N VAL A 36 -4.69 -15.50 -14.05
CA VAL A 36 -3.22 -15.48 -14.15
C VAL A 36 -2.58 -15.99 -12.85
N MET A 37 -3.06 -15.55 -11.68
CA MET A 37 -2.59 -16.04 -10.39
C MET A 37 -2.71 -17.56 -10.29
N ASP A 38 -3.87 -18.12 -10.67
CA ASP A 38 -4.14 -19.55 -10.63
C ASP A 38 -3.22 -20.33 -11.55
N ARG A 39 -2.95 -19.83 -12.76
CA ARG A 39 -2.00 -20.43 -13.70
C ARG A 39 -0.57 -20.43 -13.14
N CYS A 40 -0.18 -19.36 -12.44
CA CYS A 40 1.17 -19.16 -11.91
C CYS A 40 1.40 -19.79 -10.52
N ASN A 41 0.36 -20.33 -9.87
CA ASN A 41 0.39 -20.79 -8.46
C ASN A 41 0.63 -19.66 -7.44
N ILE A 42 0.09 -18.48 -7.73
CA ILE A 42 0.06 -17.34 -6.81
C ILE A 42 -1.25 -17.42 -6.01
N GLN A 43 -1.14 -17.42 -4.69
CA GLN A 43 -2.28 -17.52 -3.77
C GLN A 43 -2.85 -16.14 -3.45
N THR A 44 -1.97 -15.18 -3.20
CA THR A 44 -2.34 -13.83 -2.79
C THR A 44 -1.39 -12.83 -3.43
N ILE A 45 -1.94 -11.71 -3.90
CA ILE A 45 -1.19 -10.54 -4.33
C ILE A 45 -1.37 -9.43 -3.29
N VAL A 46 -0.29 -8.75 -2.94
CA VAL A 46 -0.31 -7.50 -2.16
C VAL A 46 -0.20 -6.31 -3.13
N ILE A 47 -1.28 -5.56 -3.23
CA ILE A 47 -1.35 -4.28 -3.97
C ILE A 47 -0.76 -3.20 -3.05
N LEU A 48 0.45 -2.75 -3.35
CA LEU A 48 1.20 -1.87 -2.44
C LEU A 48 0.73 -0.41 -2.45
N THR A 49 -0.09 0.01 -3.41
CA THR A 49 -0.54 1.40 -3.54
C THR A 49 -2.05 1.52 -3.38
N GLY A 50 -2.54 1.43 -2.15
CA GLY A 50 -3.94 1.68 -1.82
C GLY A 50 -4.28 3.13 -1.50
N GLU A 51 -3.28 3.97 -1.20
CA GLU A 51 -3.48 5.32 -0.67
C GLU A 51 -4.36 5.31 0.60
N TRP A 52 -5.40 6.13 0.68
CA TRP A 52 -6.27 6.28 1.85
C TRP A 52 -7.67 6.74 1.45
N GLY A 53 -8.61 6.77 2.41
CA GLY A 53 -9.98 7.26 2.22
C GLY A 53 -10.71 6.61 1.04
N ASP A 54 -11.42 7.41 0.24
CA ASP A 54 -12.19 6.92 -0.91
C ASP A 54 -11.34 6.25 -1.99
N ARG A 55 -10.06 6.62 -2.09
CA ARG A 55 -9.15 6.00 -3.06
C ARG A 55 -8.83 4.56 -2.67
N LEU A 56 -8.54 4.35 -1.39
CA LEU A 56 -8.40 3.02 -0.81
C LEU A 56 -9.71 2.23 -0.89
N GLN A 57 -10.84 2.88 -0.60
CA GLN A 57 -12.15 2.22 -0.65
C GLN A 57 -12.45 1.62 -2.02
N ARG A 58 -12.11 2.34 -3.11
CA ARG A 58 -12.27 1.81 -4.47
C ARG A 58 -11.44 0.56 -4.73
N VAL A 59 -10.16 0.55 -4.31
CA VAL A 59 -9.32 -0.65 -4.47
C VAL A 59 -9.89 -1.83 -3.66
N LEU A 60 -10.38 -1.57 -2.45
CA LEU A 60 -11.01 -2.59 -1.62
C LEU A 60 -12.27 -3.16 -2.29
N ASP A 61 -13.15 -2.31 -2.80
CA ASP A 61 -14.42 -2.71 -3.41
C ASP A 61 -14.23 -3.48 -4.72
N GLU A 62 -13.22 -3.10 -5.50
CA GLU A 62 -12.95 -3.71 -6.80
C GLU A 62 -12.11 -4.99 -6.69
N MET A 63 -11.01 -4.94 -5.94
CA MET A 63 -10.00 -5.99 -5.94
C MET A 63 -10.16 -6.93 -4.75
N VAL A 64 -10.37 -6.40 -3.54
CA VAL A 64 -10.24 -7.19 -2.30
C VAL A 64 -11.54 -7.88 -1.91
N LYS A 65 -12.64 -7.14 -1.77
CA LYS A 65 -13.93 -7.67 -1.29
C LYS A 65 -14.51 -8.77 -2.17
N PRO A 66 -14.46 -8.68 -3.52
CA PRO A 66 -15.05 -9.72 -4.37
C PRO A 66 -14.20 -11.01 -4.43
N TYR A 67 -12.95 -10.97 -4.00
CA TYR A 67 -12.01 -12.11 -4.06
C TYR A 67 -11.30 -12.34 -2.71
N PRO A 68 -12.01 -12.78 -1.67
CA PRO A 68 -11.44 -12.99 -0.34
C PRO A 68 -10.18 -13.86 -0.37
N GLY A 69 -9.10 -13.38 0.25
CA GLY A 69 -7.81 -14.08 0.34
C GLY A 69 -6.93 -14.01 -0.92
N ARG A 70 -7.44 -13.49 -2.04
CA ARG A 70 -6.67 -13.37 -3.30
C ARG A 70 -5.90 -12.06 -3.40
N PHE A 71 -6.44 -10.99 -2.82
CA PHE A 71 -5.78 -9.70 -2.81
C PHE A 71 -5.72 -9.14 -1.40
N MET A 72 -4.63 -8.44 -1.11
CA MET A 72 -4.47 -7.55 0.04
C MET A 72 -4.05 -6.18 -0.51
N VAL A 73 -4.33 -5.12 0.24
CA VAL A 73 -3.93 -3.76 -0.13
C VAL A 73 -3.23 -3.06 1.03
N PHE A 74 -2.18 -2.31 0.73
CA PHE A 74 -1.48 -1.48 1.71
C PHE A 74 -1.89 -0.01 1.56
N ALA A 75 -2.00 0.69 2.68
CA ALA A 75 -2.20 2.14 2.71
C ALA A 75 -0.90 2.89 2.43
N GLN A 76 -0.96 4.23 2.32
CA GLN A 76 0.21 5.09 2.14
C GLN A 76 0.16 6.33 3.06
N ILE A 77 1.28 7.03 3.15
CA ILE A 77 1.42 8.30 3.88
C ILE A 77 1.08 9.47 2.94
N ASP A 78 0.35 10.46 3.43
CA ASP A 78 0.11 11.72 2.73
C ASP A 78 1.23 12.73 3.02
N TRP A 79 2.28 12.70 2.19
CA TRP A 79 3.40 13.61 2.34
C TRP A 79 3.07 15.09 2.08
N SER A 80 1.89 15.42 1.52
CA SER A 80 1.53 16.82 1.27
C SER A 80 1.35 17.64 2.55
N LYS A 81 1.18 16.95 3.68
CA LYS A 81 0.92 17.54 5.00
C LYS A 81 2.14 17.61 5.91
N ILE A 82 3.33 17.28 5.44
CA ILE A 82 4.51 17.14 6.31
C ILE A 82 4.86 18.43 7.06
N ASP A 83 4.52 19.63 6.58
CA ASP A 83 4.78 20.89 7.28
C ASP A 83 3.67 21.24 8.30
N ASP A 84 2.57 20.48 8.34
CA ASP A 84 1.48 20.71 9.29
C ASP A 84 1.87 20.22 10.69
N PRO A 85 1.77 21.05 11.75
CA PRO A 85 1.95 20.59 13.13
C PRO A 85 1.16 19.32 13.50
N SER A 86 0.00 19.09 12.89
CA SER A 86 -0.85 17.91 13.14
C SER A 86 -0.44 16.67 12.36
N PHE A 87 0.54 16.75 11.43
CA PHE A 87 0.88 15.70 10.45
C PHE A 87 0.91 14.29 11.04
N ALA A 88 1.66 14.09 12.12
CA ALA A 88 1.82 12.76 12.71
C ALA A 88 0.49 12.20 13.24
N GLN A 89 -0.32 13.04 13.90
CA GLN A 89 -1.63 12.66 14.42
C GLN A 89 -2.64 12.37 13.31
N GLU A 90 -2.60 13.14 12.24
CA GLU A 90 -3.43 12.88 11.06
C GLU A 90 -3.05 11.57 10.37
N MET A 91 -1.75 11.26 10.25
CA MET A 91 -1.28 10.01 9.65
C MET A 91 -1.64 8.80 10.51
N VAL A 92 -1.56 8.90 11.84
CA VAL A 92 -2.07 7.87 12.77
C VAL A 92 -3.57 7.63 12.51
N SER A 93 -4.37 8.70 12.48
CA SER A 93 -5.82 8.60 12.28
C SER A 93 -6.17 8.01 10.90
N GLN A 94 -5.39 8.35 9.87
CA GLN A 94 -5.53 7.81 8.52
C GLN A 94 -5.21 6.32 8.46
N ILE A 95 -4.18 5.87 9.18
CA ILE A 95 -3.81 4.45 9.24
C ILE A 95 -4.88 3.64 9.98
N ASP A 96 -5.41 4.16 11.10
CA ASP A 96 -6.54 3.55 11.81
C ASP A 96 -7.75 3.37 10.88
N ASP A 97 -8.15 4.41 10.15
CA ASP A 97 -9.24 4.36 9.17
C ASP A 97 -8.93 3.33 8.06
N ALA A 98 -7.71 3.35 7.51
CA ALA A 98 -7.33 2.44 6.43
C ALA A 98 -7.40 0.97 6.87
N VAL A 99 -6.88 0.64 8.06
CA VAL A 99 -6.93 -0.72 8.62
C VAL A 99 -8.37 -1.15 8.91
N ALA A 100 -9.18 -0.25 9.48
CA ALA A 100 -10.60 -0.48 9.73
C ALA A 100 -11.38 -0.78 8.43
N ARG A 101 -11.03 -0.12 7.31
CA ARG A 101 -11.60 -0.40 5.99
C ARG A 101 -11.15 -1.72 5.38
N GLY A 102 -9.94 -2.18 5.70
CA GLY A 102 -9.42 -3.45 5.21
C GLY A 102 -7.96 -3.44 4.73
N ALA A 103 -7.23 -2.33 4.82
CA ALA A 103 -5.79 -2.33 4.52
C ALA A 103 -5.02 -3.25 5.50
N ARG A 104 -3.94 -3.85 5.01
CA ARG A 104 -3.15 -4.85 5.77
C ARG A 104 -1.65 -4.55 5.81
N GLY A 105 -1.28 -3.28 5.61
CA GLY A 105 0.10 -2.82 5.66
C GLY A 105 0.20 -1.35 5.26
N LEU A 106 1.38 -0.79 5.45
CA LEU A 106 1.73 0.57 5.04
C LEU A 106 2.87 0.50 4.01
N LYS A 107 2.68 1.16 2.87
CA LYS A 107 3.71 1.33 1.84
C LYS A 107 4.31 2.73 1.94
N VAL A 108 5.64 2.76 1.98
CA VAL A 108 6.46 3.94 1.76
C VAL A 108 7.15 3.77 0.40
N LEU A 109 7.02 4.76 -0.49
CA LEU A 109 7.66 4.74 -1.80
C LEU A 109 9.05 5.38 -1.72
N LYS A 110 9.80 5.21 -2.81
CA LYS A 110 11.15 5.78 -3.00
C LYS A 110 11.21 7.30 -2.95
N ASP A 111 10.07 7.98 -3.01
CA ASP A 111 10.02 9.43 -2.83
C ASP A 111 10.52 9.82 -1.43
N PHE A 112 10.29 8.96 -0.43
CA PHE A 112 10.86 9.09 0.90
C PHE A 112 12.38 8.87 0.87
N GLY A 113 13.13 9.93 1.21
CA GLY A 113 14.59 9.94 1.16
C GLY A 113 15.20 10.39 -0.18
N LEU A 114 14.38 10.65 -1.22
CA LEU A 114 14.87 11.20 -2.51
C LEU A 114 14.20 12.53 -2.87
N GLU A 115 12.89 12.67 -2.60
CA GLU A 115 12.07 13.76 -3.15
C GLU A 115 11.19 14.46 -2.11
N VAL A 116 10.77 13.77 -1.04
CA VAL A 116 9.93 14.36 0.00
C VAL A 116 10.71 15.47 0.73
N ARG A 117 10.27 16.71 0.56
CA ARG A 117 10.91 17.91 1.08
C ARG A 117 9.92 18.77 1.84
N TYR A 118 10.38 19.31 2.97
CA TYR A 118 9.75 20.43 3.65
C TYR A 118 9.54 21.61 2.68
N LYS A 119 8.61 22.50 2.98
CA LYS A 119 8.45 23.79 2.26
C LYS A 119 9.74 24.60 2.17
N SER A 120 10.65 24.42 3.11
CA SER A 120 12.00 25.02 3.08
C SER A 120 12.92 24.48 1.98
N GLY A 121 12.53 23.42 1.27
CA GLY A 121 13.35 22.70 0.28
C GLY A 121 14.27 21.64 0.89
N ARG A 122 14.36 21.59 2.23
CA ARG A 122 15.13 20.57 2.96
C ARG A 122 14.46 19.20 2.78
N LEU A 123 15.27 18.20 2.42
CA LEU A 123 14.82 16.81 2.33
C LEU A 123 14.42 16.29 3.72
N LEU A 124 13.32 15.54 3.78
CA LEU A 124 12.90 14.86 5.00
C LEU A 124 13.89 13.74 5.34
N ALA A 125 14.41 13.73 6.56
CA ALA A 125 15.32 12.68 7.02
C ALA A 125 14.56 11.38 7.26
N LEU A 126 15.24 10.23 7.06
CA LEU A 126 14.63 8.91 7.24
C LEU A 126 14.27 8.64 8.71
N ASP A 127 15.03 9.19 9.63
CA ASP A 127 14.90 9.10 11.08
C ASP A 127 14.23 10.33 11.71
N ASP A 128 13.46 11.09 10.92
CA ASP A 128 12.75 12.26 11.42
C ASP A 128 11.77 11.86 12.55
N PRO A 129 11.89 12.40 13.78
CA PRO A 129 11.08 11.98 14.93
C PRO A 129 9.58 12.13 14.74
N ARG A 130 9.14 12.94 13.77
CA ARG A 130 7.72 13.11 13.45
C ARG A 130 7.10 11.87 12.83
N LEU A 131 7.92 10.93 12.36
CA LEU A 131 7.48 9.66 11.81
C LEU A 131 7.30 8.60 12.90
N ASP A 132 7.89 8.78 14.10
CA ASP A 132 7.81 7.82 15.20
C ASP A 132 6.37 7.41 15.55
N PRO A 133 5.39 8.33 15.65
CA PRO A 133 4.01 7.95 15.93
C PRO A 133 3.39 7.06 14.85
N ILE A 134 3.79 7.24 13.58
CA ILE A 134 3.31 6.45 12.44
C ILE A 134 3.81 5.00 12.56
N TRP A 135 5.09 4.83 12.89
CA TRP A 135 5.70 3.51 13.08
C TRP A 135 5.17 2.79 14.31
N ALA A 136 5.02 3.53 15.42
CA ALA A 136 4.43 3.01 16.64
C ALA A 136 3.00 2.52 16.40
N GLU A 137 2.22 3.26 15.60
CA GLU A 137 0.85 2.88 15.27
C GLU A 137 0.78 1.65 14.39
N CYS A 138 1.64 1.53 13.37
CA CYS A 138 1.75 0.30 12.59
C CYS A 138 2.08 -0.91 13.47
N GLY A 139 3.00 -0.73 14.44
CA GLY A 139 3.34 -1.74 15.44
C GLY A 139 2.17 -2.12 16.34
N ARG A 140 1.42 -1.12 16.83
CA ARG A 140 0.22 -1.32 17.66
C ARG A 140 -0.87 -2.10 16.92
N LEU A 141 -1.10 -1.78 15.65
CA LEU A 141 -2.08 -2.43 14.78
C LEU A 141 -1.61 -3.80 14.25
N GLY A 142 -0.33 -4.14 14.43
CA GLY A 142 0.25 -5.40 13.96
C GLY A 142 0.34 -5.49 12.44
N ILE A 143 0.49 -4.35 11.75
CA ILE A 143 0.62 -4.31 10.29
C ILE A 143 2.08 -4.08 9.87
N PRO A 144 2.54 -4.70 8.77
CA PRO A 144 3.89 -4.48 8.25
C PRO A 144 4.03 -3.11 7.58
N VAL A 145 5.25 -2.57 7.64
CA VAL A 145 5.69 -1.42 6.84
C VAL A 145 6.61 -1.92 5.73
N SER A 146 6.30 -1.61 4.47
CA SER A 146 7.16 -1.87 3.31
C SER A 146 7.75 -0.56 2.81
N ILE A 147 9.08 -0.45 2.83
CA ILE A 147 9.83 0.69 2.30
C ILE A 147 10.56 0.22 1.04
N HIS A 148 10.36 0.90 -0.09
CA HIS A 148 11.05 0.64 -1.37
C HIS A 148 11.83 1.87 -1.79
#